data_AF-A0A537DWH7-F1
#
_entry.id   AF-A0A537DWH7-F1
#
_cell.length_a   1.000
_cell.length_b   1.000
_cell.length_c   1.000
_cell.angle_alpha   90.00
_cell.angle_beta   90.00
_cell.angle_gamma   90.00
#
_symmetry.space_group_name_H-M   'P 1'
#
loop_
_entity.id
_entity.type
_entity.pdbx_description
1 polymer ?
#
loop_
_entity_poly.entity_id
_entity_poly.type
_entity_poly.pdbx_seq_one_letter_code
_entity_poly.pdbx_strand_id
1 'polypeptide(L)' 'MKRDAALTPGAKKAGRGEYVFDFDRLGQIMGGPGYSPVFGGCVEGERMIVARMRAPAGKMGDPH' A
#
# COMPACT_ATOMS: atom_id res chain seq x y z
N MET A 1 -2.97 17.90 -12.39
CA MET A 1 -1.60 17.53 -12.80
C MET A 1 -1.39 16.06 -12.42
N LYS A 2 -0.93 15.20 -13.34
CA LYS A 2 -0.60 13.80 -13.01
C LYS A 2 0.72 13.76 -12.24
N ARG A 3 0.85 12.84 -11.28
CA ARG A 3 2.06 12.68 -10.46
C ARG A 3 2.82 11.45 -10.92
N ASP A 4 4.12 11.61 -11.13
CA ASP A 4 4.99 10.52 -11.61
C ASP A 4 5.36 9.55 -10.48
N ALA A 5 5.25 9.99 -9.22
CA ALA A 5 5.52 9.20 -8.02
C ALA A 5 4.27 9.01 -7.14
N ALA A 6 4.27 7.91 -6.37
CA ALA A 6 3.29 7.67 -5.32
C ALA A 6 3.52 8.65 -4.16
N LEU A 7 2.45 9.01 -3.44
CA LEU A 7 2.56 9.84 -2.24
C LEU A 7 2.92 9.02 -1.02
N THR A 8 2.46 7.78 -1.01
CA THR A 8 2.80 6.81 0.02
C THR A 8 4.23 6.34 -0.20
N PRO A 9 5.17 6.64 0.71
CA PRO A 9 6.57 6.24 0.53
C PRO A 9 6.69 4.73 0.36
N GLY A 10 7.36 4.29 -0.72
CA GLY A 10 7.56 2.87 -1.03
C GLY A 10 6.41 2.20 -1.78
N ALA A 11 5.26 2.86 -1.98
CA ALA A 11 4.18 2.32 -2.79
C ALA A 11 4.50 2.39 -4.29
N LYS A 12 3.94 1.44 -5.06
CA LYS A 12 3.98 1.46 -6.53
C LYS A 12 2.95 2.48 -7.04
N LYS A 13 3.39 3.48 -7.80
CA LYS A 13 2.46 4.31 -8.60
C LYS A 13 1.98 3.50 -9.81
N ALA A 14 0.67 3.39 -9.97
CA ALA A 14 0.06 2.76 -11.15
C ALA A 14 0.23 3.67 -12.37
N GLY A 15 0.79 3.10 -13.45
CA GLY A 15 0.93 3.76 -14.74
C GLY A 15 -0.34 3.66 -15.61
N ARG A 16 -0.39 4.45 -16.70
CA ARG A 16 -1.45 4.31 -17.71
C ARG A 16 -1.33 2.93 -18.38
N GLY A 17 -2.43 2.17 -18.42
CA GLY A 17 -2.44 0.83 -19.02
C GLY A 17 -2.04 -0.30 -18.06
N GLU A 18 -1.63 0.03 -16.82
CA GLU A 18 -1.40 -0.97 -15.77
C GLU A 18 -2.71 -1.16 -14.98
N TYR A 19 -3.29 -2.36 -15.05
CA TYR A 19 -4.55 -2.70 -14.37
C TYR A 19 -4.45 -3.94 -13.48
N VAL A 20 -3.37 -4.71 -13.61
CA VAL A 20 -3.15 -5.96 -12.87
C VAL A 20 -1.81 -5.84 -12.15
N PHE A 21 -1.82 -6.13 -10.85
CA PHE A 21 -0.66 -6.00 -9.98
C PHE A 21 -0.49 -7.28 -9.16
N ASP A 22 0.71 -7.84 -9.17
CA ASP A 22 1.09 -8.96 -8.31
C ASP A 22 1.66 -8.44 -7.00
N PHE A 23 0.82 -8.47 -5.95
CA PHE A 23 1.16 -7.94 -4.63
C PHE A 23 2.27 -8.73 -3.92
N ASP A 24 2.52 -9.97 -4.30
CA ASP A 24 3.58 -10.78 -3.69
C ASP A 24 4.98 -10.36 -4.21
N ARG A 25 5.02 -9.58 -5.30
CA ARG A 25 6.25 -9.03 -5.90
C ARG A 25 6.46 -7.53 -5.63
N LEU A 26 5.52 -6.88 -4.95
CA LEU A 26 5.66 -5.47 -4.57
C LEU A 26 6.53 -5.31 -3.33
N GLY A 27 7.23 -4.18 -3.24
CA GLY A 27 7.86 -3.75 -1.99
C GLY A 27 6.82 -3.60 -0.88
N GLN A 28 7.21 -3.95 0.35
CA GLN A 28 6.33 -3.85 1.50
C GLN A 28 6.50 -2.51 2.23
N ILE A 29 5.39 -1.95 2.70
CA ILE A 29 5.34 -0.73 3.51
C ILE A 29 4.60 -0.99 4.83
N MET A 30 4.77 -0.12 5.82
CA MET A 30 3.91 -0.10 7.01
C MET A 30 2.55 0.50 6.68
N GLY A 31 1.46 -0.21 7.01
CA GLY A 31 0.10 0.23 6.67
C GLY A 31 -0.52 1.25 7.63
N GLY A 32 -0.05 1.32 8.88
CA GLY A 32 -0.50 2.34 9.83
C GLY A 32 0.60 2.75 10.81
N PRO A 33 1.55 3.60 10.39
CA PRO A 33 2.61 4.08 11.27
C PRO A 33 2.01 4.69 12.55
N GLY A 34 2.29 4.07 13.68
CA GLY A 34 1.85 4.52 15.00
C GLY A 34 0.51 3.97 15.50
N TYR A 35 -0.32 3.34 14.66
CA TYR A 35 -1.66 2.84 15.06
C TYR A 35 -1.99 1.43 14.55
N SER A 36 -1.22 0.88 13.59
CA SER A 36 -1.47 -0.45 13.05
C SER A 36 -0.16 -1.15 12.68
N PRO A 37 0.12 -2.35 13.22
CA PRO A 37 1.36 -3.08 12.99
C PRO A 37 1.32 -3.93 11.71
N VAL A 38 0.51 -3.55 10.73
CA VAL A 38 0.35 -4.31 9.48
C VAL A 38 1.38 -3.88 8.43
N PHE A 39 1.80 -4.84 7.59
CA PHE A 39 2.76 -4.60 6.52
C PHE A 39 2.31 -5.28 5.23
N GLY A 40 2.67 -4.72 4.08
CA GLY A 40 2.34 -5.33 2.79
C GLY A 40 2.53 -4.42 1.59
N GLY A 41 2.19 -4.95 0.42
CA GLY A 41 2.28 -4.23 -0.85
C GLY A 41 1.17 -3.19 -0.98
N CYS A 42 1.49 -2.07 -1.63
CA CYS A 42 0.57 -0.97 -1.86
C CYS A 42 0.71 -0.41 -3.27
N VAL A 43 -0.42 -0.23 -3.95
CA VAL A 43 -0.52 0.42 -5.26
C VAL A 43 -1.35 1.69 -5.14
N GLU A 44 -0.80 2.79 -5.61
CA GLU A 44 -1.47 4.09 -5.63
C GLU A 44 -1.81 4.47 -7.07
N GLY A 45 -3.10 4.63 -7.35
CA GLY A 45 -3.62 5.20 -8.59
C GLY A 45 -3.68 6.73 -8.51
N GLU A 46 -4.45 7.36 -9.40
CA GLU A 46 -4.64 8.83 -9.35
C GLU A 46 -5.68 9.26 -8.31
N ARG A 47 -6.63 8.37 -7.99
CA ARG A 47 -7.75 8.63 -7.07
C ARG A 47 -8.02 7.52 -6.07
N MET A 48 -7.35 6.37 -6.23
CA MET A 48 -7.57 5.20 -5.39
C MET A 48 -6.23 4.65 -4.93
N ILE A 49 -6.24 4.05 -3.75
CA ILE A 49 -5.13 3.31 -3.17
C ILE A 49 -5.64 1.91 -2.83
N VAL A 50 -4.87 0.88 -3.16
CA VAL A 50 -5.19 -0.51 -2.84
C VAL A 50 -3.98 -1.14 -2.20
N ALA A 51 -4.19 -1.73 -1.03
CA ALA A 51 -3.14 -2.39 -0.27
C ALA A 51 -3.59 -3.79 0.16
N ARG A 52 -2.66 -4.74 0.12
CA ARG A 52 -2.84 -6.06 0.73
C ARG A 52 -1.89 -6.15 1.91
N MET A 53 -2.45 -5.98 3.10
CA MET A 53 -1.71 -5.88 4.35
C MET A 53 -1.85 -7.18 5.17
N ARG A 54 -0.80 -7.54 5.90
CA ARG A 54 -0.79 -8.65 6.84
C ARG A 54 -0.52 -8.14 8.25
N ALA A 55 -1.39 -8.52 9.19
CA ALA A 55 -1.14 -8.36 10.62
C ALA A 55 -0.28 -9.54 11.13
N PRO A 56 0.80 -9.28 11.88
CA PRO A 56 1.48 -10.32 12.64
C PRO A 56 0.53 -10.98 13.64
N ALA A 57 0.74 -12.26 13.95
CA ALA A 57 -0.09 -12.99 14.90
C ALA A 57 -0.10 -12.32 16.28
N GLY A 58 -1.30 -12.20 16.88
CA GLY A 58 -1.49 -11.57 18.18
C GLY A 58 -1.35 -10.04 18.19
N LYS A 59 -1.22 -9.40 17.02
CA LYS A 59 -1.19 -7.95 16.87
C LYS A 59 -2.48 -7.44 16.25
N MET A 60 -2.95 -6.30 16.73
CA MET A 60 -4.14 -5.61 16.24
C MET A 60 -3.83 -4.14 16.02
N GLY A 61 -4.57 -3.49 15.12
CA GLY A 61 -4.55 -2.04 14.98
C GLY A 61 -5.58 -1.39 15.89
N ASP A 62 -5.41 -0.10 16.11
CA ASP A 62 -6.38 0.72 16.81
C ASP A 62 -7.69 0.79 16.02
N PRO A 63 -8.87 0.82 16.68
CA PRO A 63 -10.16 0.95 15.99
C PRO A 63 -10.25 2.25 15.17
N HIS A 64 -10.66 2.15 13.90
CA HIS A 64 -10.88 3.29 12.99
C HIS A 64 -11.87 2.96 11.87
#